data_AF-A0A8H8RCH7-F1
#
_entry.id   AF-A0A8H8RCH7-F1
#
_cell.length_a   1.000
_cell.length_b   1.000
_cell.length_c   1.000
_cell.angle_alpha   90.00
_cell.angle_beta   90.00
_cell.angle_gamma   90.00
#
_symmetry.space_group_name_H-M   'P 1'
#
loop_
_entity.id
_entity.type
_entity.pdbx_description
1 polymer ?
#
loop_
_entity_poly.entity_id
_entity_poly.type
_entity_poly.pdbx_seq_one_letter_code
_entity_poly.pdbx_strand_id
1 'polypeptide(L)'
;MLALFASAPYTPPWTSSSLSAHLTNTCLQSPSEYPPVKAFWSLDLAQETKDDVWRQICDVTGEVFEAAAKGMMVHFQTLPNAFEVFGVDFLVDERGTAWLLEVNAFPDFRQTGEELRGVVEGLWDCVVGRVVG
;
A
#
# COMPACT_ATOMS: atom_id res chain seq x y z
N MET A 1 -0.47 7.80 0.51
CA MET A 1 -0.12 6.41 0.86
C MET A 1 -0.38 6.18 2.34
N LEU A 2 -0.83 4.98 2.69
CA LEU A 2 -1.11 4.56 4.06
C LEU A 2 -0.01 3.60 4.53
N ALA A 3 0.28 3.61 5.83
CA ALA A 3 1.14 2.64 6.49
C ALA A 3 0.29 1.81 7.46
N LEU A 4 0.25 0.50 7.25
CA LEU A 4 -0.54 -0.45 8.02
C LEU A 4 0.37 -1.21 8.98
N PHE A 5 0.03 -1.23 10.26
CA PHE A 5 0.82 -1.84 11.32
C PHE A 5 0.13 -3.07 11.90
N ALA A 6 0.96 -4.06 12.24
CA ALA A 6 0.53 -5.21 13.02
C ALA A 6 0.14 -4.77 14.45
N SER A 7 -0.81 -5.48 15.05
CA SER A 7 -1.37 -5.18 16.39
C SER A 7 -0.46 -5.62 17.54
N ALA A 8 0.62 -6.34 17.25
CA ALA A 8 1.62 -6.76 18.23
C ALA A 8 3.03 -6.36 17.76
N PRO A 9 3.96 -6.07 18.70
CA PRO A 9 5.37 -5.91 18.38
C PRO A 9 5.92 -7.12 17.63
N TYR A 10 6.72 -6.86 16.61
CA TYR A 10 7.33 -7.92 15.82
C TYR A 10 8.20 -8.82 16.69
N THR A 11 8.06 -10.13 16.51
CA THR A 11 9.01 -11.12 17.00
C THR A 11 9.40 -12.01 15.84
N PRO A 12 10.61 -12.59 15.80
CA PRO A 12 10.96 -13.49 14.71
C PRO A 12 10.07 -14.74 14.68
N PRO A 13 9.81 -15.33 13.51
CA PRO A 13 8.84 -16.43 13.36
C PRO A 13 9.23 -17.72 14.10
N TRP A 14 10.50 -17.88 14.46
CA TRP A 14 10.96 -19.00 15.30
C TRP A 14 10.73 -18.78 16.81
N THR A 15 10.32 -17.58 17.22
CA THR A 15 10.04 -17.24 18.62
C THR A 15 8.57 -17.39 18.95
N SER A 16 7.69 -17.08 18.00
CA SER A 16 6.24 -17.13 18.16
C SER A 16 5.57 -17.51 16.85
N SER A 17 4.55 -18.35 16.91
CA SER A 17 3.68 -18.66 15.77
C SER A 17 2.47 -17.71 15.68
N SER A 18 2.45 -16.62 16.45
CA SER A 18 1.32 -15.69 16.48
C SER A 18 1.28 -14.82 15.23
N LEU A 19 0.22 -14.95 14.44
CA LEU A 19 0.03 -14.16 13.23
C LEU A 19 -0.16 -12.65 13.50
N SER A 20 -0.55 -12.27 14.71
CA SER A 20 -0.81 -10.86 15.08
C SER A 20 0.43 -9.97 15.02
N ALA A 21 1.63 -10.54 15.07
CA ALA A 21 2.91 -9.82 14.94
C ALA A 21 3.48 -9.86 13.51
N HIS A 22 2.85 -10.63 12.61
CA HIS A 22 3.39 -10.98 11.30
C HIS A 22 2.49 -10.56 10.14
N LEU A 23 1.20 -10.35 10.38
CA LEU A 23 0.24 -9.89 9.38
C LEU A 23 -0.21 -8.47 9.71
N THR A 24 -0.31 -7.63 8.68
CA THR A 24 -0.71 -6.22 8.77
C THR A 24 -2.12 -5.97 8.22
N ASN A 25 -2.80 -7.01 7.72
CA ASN A 25 -4.18 -6.91 7.24
C ASN A 25 -5.08 -6.38 8.36
N THR A 26 -5.74 -5.25 8.12
CA THR A 26 -6.56 -4.54 9.11
C THR A 26 -7.69 -5.39 9.67
N CYS A 27 -8.25 -6.31 8.87
CA CYS A 27 -9.31 -7.23 9.29
C CYS A 27 -8.89 -8.23 10.37
N LEU A 28 -7.59 -8.51 10.50
CA LEU A 28 -7.02 -9.41 11.50
C LEU A 28 -6.54 -8.67 12.76
N GLN A 29 -6.48 -7.34 12.71
CA GLN A 29 -5.97 -6.54 13.82
C GLN A 29 -7.06 -6.36 14.87
N SER A 30 -6.79 -6.82 16.09
CA SER A 30 -7.64 -6.53 17.24
C SER A 30 -7.47 -5.07 17.68
N PRO A 31 -8.45 -4.47 18.38
CA PRO A 31 -8.27 -3.16 19.00
C PRO A 31 -7.01 -3.18 19.87
N SER A 32 -6.02 -2.39 19.48
CA SER A 32 -4.71 -2.32 20.15
C SER A 32 -4.48 -0.90 20.66
N GLU A 33 -3.48 -0.74 21.52
CA GLU A 33 -3.05 0.56 22.04
C GLU A 33 -2.54 1.50 20.93
N TYR A 34 -2.14 0.95 19.77
CA TYR A 34 -1.65 1.71 18.63
C TYR A 34 -2.65 1.73 17.47
N PRO A 35 -2.87 2.90 16.81
CA PRO A 35 -3.73 2.96 15.64
C PRO A 35 -3.12 2.11 14.52
N PRO A 36 -3.88 1.15 13.95
CA PRO A 36 -3.37 0.17 12.99
C PRO A 36 -3.05 0.79 11.63
N VAL A 37 -3.51 2.01 11.36
CA VAL A 37 -3.29 2.71 10.09
C VAL A 37 -2.82 4.13 10.38
N LYS A 38 -1.76 4.56 9.70
CA LYS A 38 -1.26 5.94 9.73
C LYS A 38 -1.03 6.45 8.31
N ALA A 39 -0.98 7.78 8.14
CA ALA A 39 -0.46 8.34 6.90
C ALA A 39 1.04 8.06 6.82
N PHE A 40 1.53 7.51 5.70
CA PHE A 40 2.95 7.20 5.54
C PHE A 40 3.84 8.44 5.75
N TRP A 41 3.40 9.58 5.22
CA TRP A 41 4.16 10.83 5.29
C TRP A 41 4.27 11.41 6.70
N SER A 42 3.38 11.02 7.62
CA SER A 42 3.41 11.43 9.02
C SER A 42 4.25 10.50 9.91
N LEU A 43 4.91 9.48 9.36
CA LEU A 43 5.80 8.62 10.13
C LEU A 43 7.07 9.37 10.55
N ASP A 44 7.55 9.04 11.76
CA ASP A 44 8.77 9.56 12.34
C ASP A 44 10.00 8.85 11.75
N LEU A 45 10.23 9.12 10.46
CA LEU A 45 11.35 8.65 9.67
C LEU A 45 12.01 9.86 9.02
N ALA A 46 13.33 9.76 8.77
CA ALA A 46 14.05 10.77 8.01
C ALA A 46 13.37 11.01 6.66
N GLN A 47 13.28 12.28 6.25
CA GLN A 47 12.60 12.63 5.00
C GLN A 47 13.26 11.93 3.80
N GLU A 48 14.59 11.85 3.79
CA GLU A 48 15.37 11.13 2.77
C GLU A 48 14.94 9.66 2.64
N THR A 49 14.69 8.98 3.76
CA THR A 49 14.19 7.59 3.76
C THR A 49 12.79 7.50 3.18
N LYS A 50 11.89 8.43 3.54
CA LYS A 50 10.52 8.44 3.02
C LYS A 50 10.49 8.70 1.51
N ASP A 51 11.34 9.62 1.04
CA ASP A 51 11.46 9.96 -0.37
C ASP A 51 12.07 8.80 -1.17
N ASP A 52 13.07 8.11 -0.61
CA ASP A 52 13.68 6.95 -1.27
C ASP A 52 12.72 5.76 -1.36
N VAL A 53 11.98 5.46 -0.30
CA VAL A 53 10.91 4.43 -0.31
C VAL A 53 9.85 4.78 -1.35
N TRP A 54 9.41 6.04 -1.41
CA TRP A 54 8.43 6.49 -2.40
C TRP A 54 8.95 6.30 -3.83
N ARG A 55 10.20 6.67 -4.08
CA ARG A 55 10.85 6.46 -5.39
C ARG A 55 10.87 4.98 -5.76
N GLN A 56 11.31 4.10 -4.86
CA GLN A 56 11.33 2.65 -5.09
C GLN A 56 9.93 2.11 -5.42
N ILE A 57 8.89 2.56 -4.71
CA ILE A 57 7.50 2.18 -4.98
C ILE A 57 7.09 2.62 -6.39
N CYS A 58 7.38 3.85 -6.81
CA CYS A 58 7.10 4.32 -8.17
C CYS A 58 7.82 3.50 -9.23
N ASP A 59 9.13 3.25 -9.04
CA ASP A 59 9.97 2.50 -9.97
C ASP A 59 9.43 1.06 -10.15
N VAL A 60 9.25 0.33 -9.04
CA VAL A 60 8.75 -1.05 -9.04
C VAL A 60 7.34 -1.14 -9.63
N THR A 61 6.44 -0.21 -9.27
CA THR A 61 5.07 -0.21 -9.81
C THR A 61 5.10 0.02 -11.33
N GLY A 62 5.92 0.94 -11.82
CA GLY A 62 6.09 1.20 -13.24
C GLY A 62 6.60 -0.03 -13.99
N GLU A 63 7.66 -0.67 -13.49
CA GLU A 63 8.23 -1.88 -14.07
C GLU A 63 7.23 -3.04 -14.12
N VAL A 64 6.46 -3.24 -13.05
CA VAL A 64 5.47 -4.32 -12.95
C VAL A 64 4.35 -4.15 -13.97
N PHE A 65 3.78 -2.95 -14.08
CA PHE A 65 2.71 -2.69 -15.05
C PHE A 65 3.24 -2.67 -16.50
N GLU A 66 4.46 -2.20 -16.73
CA GLU A 66 5.11 -2.29 -18.04
C GLU A 66 5.34 -3.74 -18.46
N ALA A 67 5.89 -4.57 -17.55
CA ALA A 67 6.10 -5.99 -17.77
C ALA A 67 4.78 -6.72 -18.02
N ALA A 68 3.71 -6.40 -17.30
CA ALA A 68 2.38 -6.96 -17.53
C ALA A 68 1.84 -6.56 -18.93
N ALA A 69 1.90 -5.26 -19.26
CA ALA A 69 1.36 -4.74 -20.52
C ALA A 69 2.13 -5.20 -21.75
N LYS A 70 3.45 -5.39 -21.66
CA LYS A 70 4.29 -5.78 -22.81
C LYS A 70 4.58 -7.28 -22.85
N GLY A 71 4.76 -7.92 -21.69
CA GLY A 71 5.18 -9.31 -21.57
C GLY A 71 4.03 -10.30 -21.38
N MET A 72 2.86 -9.84 -20.92
CA MET A 72 1.70 -10.69 -20.61
C MET A 72 0.41 -10.19 -21.27
N MET A 73 0.47 -9.78 -22.54
CA MET A 73 -0.64 -9.16 -23.29
C MET A 73 -1.94 -9.98 -23.36
N VAL A 74 -1.90 -11.29 -23.07
CA VAL A 74 -3.11 -12.12 -22.98
C VAL A 74 -3.79 -12.00 -21.61
N HIS A 75 -3.02 -11.67 -20.55
CA HIS A 75 -3.48 -11.63 -19.16
C HIS A 75 -3.76 -10.22 -18.65
N PHE A 76 -3.02 -9.22 -19.13
CA PHE A 76 -3.26 -7.81 -18.79
C PHE A 76 -3.53 -7.01 -20.05
N GLN A 77 -4.77 -6.53 -20.19
CA GLN A 77 -5.25 -5.82 -21.38
C GLN A 77 -5.86 -4.50 -20.97
N THR A 78 -5.16 -3.41 -21.26
CA THR A 78 -5.70 -2.06 -21.06
C THR A 78 -6.72 -1.74 -22.14
N LEU A 79 -7.86 -1.16 -21.76
CA LEU A 79 -8.88 -0.69 -22.69
C LEU A 79 -8.84 0.84 -22.77
N PRO A 80 -8.92 1.45 -23.96
CA PRO A 80 -8.84 2.92 -24.11
C PRO A 80 -9.93 3.70 -23.37
N ASN A 81 -11.05 3.05 -23.07
CA ASN A 81 -12.24 3.63 -22.47
C ASN A 81 -12.51 3.11 -21.05
N ALA A 82 -11.51 2.48 -20.41
CA ALA A 82 -11.61 2.00 -19.04
C ALA A 82 -10.40 2.45 -18.22
N PHE A 83 -10.63 2.61 -16.92
CA PHE A 83 -9.57 2.79 -15.94
C PHE A 83 -9.84 1.85 -14.76
N GLU A 84 -8.79 1.54 -14.03
CA GLU A 84 -8.87 0.72 -12.82
C GLU A 84 -7.97 1.32 -11.75
N VAL A 85 -8.44 1.29 -10.51
CA VAL A 85 -7.67 1.71 -9.34
C VAL A 85 -7.25 0.46 -8.59
N PHE A 86 -5.95 0.29 -8.41
CA PHE A 86 -5.35 -0.83 -7.69
C PHE A 86 -4.85 -0.39 -6.32
N GLY A 87 -4.98 -1.26 -5.33
CA GLY A 87 -4.19 -1.19 -4.10
C GLY A 87 -2.88 -1.93 -4.34
N VAL A 88 -1.75 -1.27 -4.15
CA VAL A 88 -0.43 -1.90 -4.34
C VAL A 88 0.27 -1.94 -3.00
N ASP A 89 0.47 -3.14 -2.47
CA ASP A 89 0.95 -3.36 -1.12
C ASP A 89 2.45 -3.64 -1.13
N PHE A 90 3.19 -2.87 -0.33
CA PHE A 90 4.64 -3.00 -0.17
C PHE A 90 5.00 -3.25 1.29
N LEU A 91 6.04 -4.05 1.50
CA LEU A 91 6.74 -4.19 2.77
C LEU A 91 8.07 -3.44 2.71
N VAL A 92 8.40 -2.70 3.76
CA VAL A 92 9.69 -1.99 3.86
C VAL A 92 10.56 -2.70 4.88
N ASP A 93 11.77 -3.11 4.48
CA ASP A 93 12.71 -3.75 5.38
C ASP A 93 13.52 -2.76 6.23
N GLU A 94 14.32 -3.27 7.17
CA GLU A 94 15.15 -2.46 8.07
C GLU A 94 16.18 -1.57 7.35
N ARG A 95 16.49 -1.87 6.07
CA ARG A 95 17.43 -1.11 5.24
C ARG A 95 16.72 -0.04 4.41
N GLY A 96 15.39 0.08 4.52
CA GLY A 96 14.58 0.99 3.73
C GLY A 96 14.27 0.48 2.32
N THR A 97 14.45 -0.82 2.06
CA THR A 97 14.11 -1.41 0.75
C THR A 97 12.61 -1.70 0.70
N ALA A 98 11.94 -1.24 -0.34
CA ALA A 98 10.53 -1.51 -0.60
C ALA A 98 10.34 -2.77 -1.45
N TRP A 99 9.66 -3.77 -0.90
CA TRP A 99 9.36 -5.05 -1.52
C TRP A 99 7.88 -5.12 -1.89
N LEU A 100 7.58 -5.30 -3.18
CA LEU A 100 6.20 -5.53 -3.62
C LEU A 100 5.69 -6.87 -3.05
N LEU A 101 4.55 -6.82 -2.37
CA LEU A 101 3.88 -7.99 -1.81
C LEU A 101 2.76 -8.47 -2.74
N GLU A 102 1.80 -7.59 -3.04
CA GLU A 102 0.65 -7.92 -3.87
C GLU A 102 0.05 -6.69 -4.57
N VAL A 103 -0.74 -6.96 -5.63
CA VAL A 103 -1.54 -5.97 -6.35
C VAL A 103 -3.00 -6.39 -6.25
N ASN A 104 -3.79 -5.58 -5.55
CA ASN A 104 -5.19 -5.82 -5.25
C ASN A 104 -6.10 -5.00 -6.19
N ALA A 105 -6.95 -5.70 -6.95
CA ALA A 105 -8.05 -5.08 -7.66
C ALA A 105 -9.17 -4.69 -6.67
N PHE A 106 -9.87 -3.58 -6.94
CA PHE A 106 -10.95 -3.07 -6.09
C PHE A 106 -10.54 -2.93 -4.61
N PRO A 107 -9.52 -2.11 -4.29
CA PRO A 107 -9.06 -1.94 -2.92
C PRO A 107 -10.18 -1.42 -2.01
N ASP A 108 -10.22 -1.92 -0.77
CA ASP A 108 -11.20 -1.52 0.23
C ASP A 108 -10.78 -0.22 0.93
N PHE A 109 -11.50 0.87 0.62
CA PHE A 109 -11.27 2.19 1.20
C PHE A 109 -11.97 2.42 2.55
N ARG A 110 -12.80 1.48 3.04
CA ARG A 110 -13.47 1.64 4.34
C ARG A 110 -12.52 1.59 5.53
N GLN A 111 -11.29 1.16 5.30
CA GLN A 111 -10.29 0.88 6.31
C GLN A 111 -9.50 2.13 6.76
N THR A 112 -9.72 3.26 6.10
CA THR A 112 -9.23 4.56 6.58
C THR A 112 -10.20 5.10 7.62
N GLY A 113 -9.80 5.12 8.89
CA GLY A 113 -10.57 5.80 9.95
C GLY A 113 -10.84 7.28 9.61
N GLU A 114 -11.68 7.97 10.39
CA GLU A 114 -12.12 9.34 10.06
C GLU A 114 -10.97 10.32 9.79
N GLU A 115 -9.84 10.16 10.47
CA GLU A 115 -8.62 10.97 10.28
C GLU A 115 -7.99 10.82 8.89
N LEU A 116 -8.20 9.68 8.22
CA LEU A 116 -7.60 9.35 6.93
C LEU A 116 -8.60 9.46 5.77
N ARG A 117 -9.84 9.88 6.05
CA ARG A 117 -10.89 10.10 5.05
C ARG A 117 -10.45 11.08 3.95
N GLY A 118 -9.71 12.13 4.32
CA GLY A 118 -9.18 13.12 3.38
C GLY A 118 -8.18 12.53 2.37
N VAL A 119 -7.49 11.43 2.70
CA VAL A 119 -6.58 10.75 1.75
C VAL A 119 -7.37 10.06 0.65
N VAL A 120 -8.47 9.40 1.01
CA VAL A 120 -9.35 8.72 0.04
C VAL A 120 -10.11 9.73 -0.80
N GLU A 121 -10.61 10.80 -0.20
CA GLU A 121 -11.27 11.90 -0.91
C GLU A 121 -10.34 12.54 -1.94
N GLY A 122 -9.12 12.94 -1.52
CA GLY A 122 -8.13 13.51 -2.42
C GLY A 122 -7.70 12.56 -3.54
N LEU A 123 -7.63 11.24 -3.27
CA LEU A 123 -7.38 10.24 -4.30
C LEU A 123 -8.48 10.28 -5.38
N TRP A 124 -9.75 10.25 -4.98
CA TRP A 124 -10.86 10.23 -5.94
C TRP A 124 -10.99 11.54 -6.71
N ASP A 125 -10.78 12.68 -6.05
CA ASP A 125 -10.76 13.97 -6.73
C ASP A 125 -9.68 14.01 -7.83
N CYS A 126 -8.48 13.53 -7.53
CA CYS A 126 -7.39 13.43 -8.50
C CYS A 126 -7.70 12.44 -9.63
N VAL A 127 -8.23 11.25 -9.30
CA VAL A 127 -8.57 10.22 -10.30
C VAL A 127 -9.62 10.78 -11.25
N VAL A 128 -10.76 11.26 -10.75
CA VAL A 128 -11.85 11.81 -11.56
C VAL A 128 -11.35 12.97 -12.42
N GLY A 129 -10.61 13.92 -11.82
CA GLY A 129 -10.06 15.06 -12.56
C GLY A 129 -9.06 14.68 -13.65
N ARG A 130 -8.42 13.50 -13.56
CA ARG A 130 -7.42 13.05 -14.54
C ARG A 130 -7.97 12.12 -15.62
N VAL A 131 -8.92 11.26 -15.29
CA VAL A 131 -9.38 10.17 -16.18
C VAL A 131 -10.81 10.33 -16.69
N VAL A 132 -11.62 11.17 -16.04
CA VAL A 132 -13.03 11.42 -16.43
C VAL A 132 -13.22 12.83 -16.99
N GLY A 133 -12.39 13.78 -16.57
CA GLY A 133 -12.43 15.18 -16.98
C GLY A 133 -11.95 15.46 -18.41
#